data_AF-A0A438ACT9-F1
#
_entry.id   AF-A0A438ACT9-F1
#
_cell.length_a   1.000
_cell.length_b   1.000
_cell.length_c   1.000
_cell.angle_alpha   90.00
_cell.angle_beta   90.00
_cell.angle_gamma   90.00
#
_symmetry.space_group_name_H-M   'P 1'
#
loop_
_entity.id
_entity.type
_entity.pdbx_description
1 polymer ?
#
loop_
_entity_poly.entity_id
_entity_poly.type
_entity_poly.pdbx_seq_one_letter_code
_entity_poly.pdbx_strand_id
1 'polypeptide(L)'
;MALIDDWLIYLEEPDAFSKNHFEPMITDTGNPLDLHRAFAPLPQGAAMVERIERLRSETRFTGLYHVQDPNRRLSQDAMIGKARSYCDHVSDFLRGIDMADLAQSVDTGDFRYLDVHSYDFRDTDGRLGLNETGEVLEDEFTLTLQKGPHYLMGLFQAVLFMTKIPVVTRYIMQPVVEFPLNEVDGYAAWIGGAAIAFGDGDNFLLVEPELIPQS
;
A
#
# COMPACT_ATOMS: atom_id res chain seq x y z
N MET A 1 18.52 -11.04 13.57
CA MET A 1 18.23 -9.70 14.15
C MET A 1 19.07 -8.71 13.38
N ALA A 2 18.47 -7.91 12.49
CA ALA A 2 19.14 -6.72 12.00
C ALA A 2 19.19 -5.74 13.18
N LEU A 3 20.39 -5.40 13.64
CA LEU A 3 20.56 -4.44 14.71
C LEU A 3 20.34 -3.04 14.13
N ILE A 4 19.88 -2.08 14.94
CA ILE A 4 19.69 -0.69 14.49
C ILE A 4 20.96 -0.11 13.86
N ASP A 5 22.13 -0.59 14.28
CA ASP A 5 23.43 -0.24 13.73
C ASP A 5 23.60 -0.74 12.28
N ASP A 6 23.12 -1.94 11.93
CA ASP A 6 23.14 -2.45 10.56
C ASP A 6 22.28 -1.57 9.63
N TRP A 7 21.17 -1.04 10.16
CA TRP A 7 20.30 -0.13 9.42
C TRP A 7 20.95 1.23 9.19
N LEU A 8 21.60 1.79 10.22
CA LEU A 8 22.35 3.04 10.07
C LEU A 8 23.50 2.88 9.07
N ILE A 9 24.22 1.75 9.10
CA ILE A 9 25.25 1.42 8.11
C ILE A 9 24.62 1.29 6.72
N TYR A 10 23.45 0.66 6.56
CA TYR A 10 22.78 0.55 5.26
C TYR A 10 22.34 1.89 4.68
N LEU A 11 21.95 2.86 5.51
CA LEU A 11 21.63 4.21 5.04
C LEU A 11 22.85 4.92 4.45
N GLU A 12 24.05 4.61 4.94
CA GLU A 12 25.32 5.18 4.48
C GLU A 12 25.97 4.35 3.34
N GLU A 13 25.85 3.02 3.42
CA GLU A 13 26.42 2.02 2.51
C GLU A 13 25.37 0.97 2.10
N PRO A 14 24.47 1.29 1.15
CA PRO A 14 23.34 0.42 0.79
C PRO A 14 23.72 -0.93 0.20
N ASP A 15 24.94 -1.10 -0.31
CA ASP A 15 25.42 -2.38 -0.86
C ASP A 15 26.02 -3.30 0.22
N ALA A 16 26.13 -2.84 1.48
CA ALA A 16 26.71 -3.61 2.59
C ALA A 16 25.83 -4.80 3.02
N PHE A 17 24.54 -4.77 2.70
CA PHE A 17 23.57 -5.78 3.12
C PHE A 17 22.67 -6.22 1.97
N SER A 18 22.20 -7.47 2.02
CA SER A 18 21.19 -7.93 1.07
C SER A 18 19.88 -7.16 1.27
N LYS A 19 19.11 -6.96 0.18
CA LYS A 19 17.81 -6.26 0.21
C LYS A 19 16.79 -6.84 1.21
N ASN A 20 16.95 -8.10 1.63
CA ASN A 20 16.05 -8.79 2.57
C ASN A 20 16.52 -8.68 4.05
N HIS A 21 17.67 -8.03 4.31
CA HIS A 21 18.29 -7.98 5.64
C HIS A 21 17.38 -7.29 6.68
N PHE A 22 16.53 -6.35 6.24
CA PHE A 22 15.74 -5.48 7.12
C PHE A 22 14.26 -5.89 7.29
N GLU A 23 13.81 -6.97 6.65
CA GLU A 23 12.44 -7.50 6.84
C GLU A 23 12.08 -7.74 8.32
N PRO A 24 12.98 -8.26 9.18
CA PRO A 24 12.69 -8.45 10.60
C PRO A 24 12.65 -7.13 11.38
N MET A 25 13.27 -6.06 10.90
CA MET A 25 13.45 -4.83 11.68
C MET A 25 12.13 -4.06 11.84
N ILE A 26 11.27 -4.11 10.83
CA ILE A 26 9.96 -3.44 10.84
C ILE A 26 8.89 -4.29 11.54
N THR A 27 9.03 -5.61 11.48
CA THR A 27 8.09 -6.58 12.08
C THR A 27 8.36 -6.90 13.55
N ASP A 28 9.64 -6.86 14.00
CA ASP A 28 10.07 -7.37 15.30
C ASP A 28 10.48 -6.27 16.33
N THR A 29 10.38 -4.97 15.97
CA THR A 29 10.68 -3.87 16.90
C THR A 29 9.42 -3.24 17.48
N GLY A 30 8.90 -3.88 18.53
CA GLY A 30 7.83 -3.38 19.38
C GLY A 30 8.19 -2.16 20.24
N ASN A 31 9.38 -1.57 20.08
CA ASN A 31 9.83 -0.39 20.82
C ASN A 31 9.74 0.89 19.96
N PRO A 32 8.81 1.82 20.25
CA PRO A 32 8.67 3.09 19.54
C PRO A 32 9.97 3.91 19.49
N LEU A 33 10.81 3.83 20.53
CA LEU A 33 12.08 4.57 20.57
C LEU A 33 13.06 4.11 19.49
N ASP A 34 13.11 2.81 19.20
CA ASP A 34 14.01 2.27 18.18
C ASP A 34 13.51 2.60 16.77
N LEU A 35 12.19 2.67 16.58
CA LEU A 35 11.58 3.13 15.34
C LEU A 35 11.95 4.60 15.06
N HIS A 36 11.78 5.48 16.05
CA HIS A 36 12.19 6.88 15.89
C HIS A 36 13.68 7.03 15.59
N ARG A 37 14.54 6.24 16.25
CA ARG A 37 16.00 6.27 16.00
C ARG A 37 16.35 5.78 14.60
N ALA A 38 15.70 4.72 14.11
CA ALA A 38 15.93 4.19 12.78
C ALA A 38 15.55 5.19 11.68
N PHE A 39 14.43 5.89 11.83
CA PHE A 39 13.92 6.80 10.81
C PHE A 39 14.38 8.25 10.94
N ALA A 40 15.02 8.64 12.05
CA ALA A 40 15.53 10.00 12.27
C ALA A 40 16.45 10.55 11.15
N PRO A 41 17.32 9.76 10.50
CA PRO A 41 18.17 10.25 9.41
C PRO A 41 17.44 10.47 8.08
N LEU A 42 16.21 9.95 7.91
CA LEU A 42 15.49 10.03 6.64
C LEU A 42 14.80 11.39 6.46
N PRO A 43 14.74 11.92 5.23
CA PRO A 43 13.84 13.02 4.88
C PRO A 43 12.42 12.65 5.29
N GLN A 44 11.74 13.51 6.06
CA GLN A 44 10.38 13.27 6.56
C GLN A 44 10.22 11.95 7.34
N GLY A 45 11.29 11.40 7.92
CA GLY A 45 11.24 10.14 8.67
C GLY A 45 10.22 10.14 9.81
N ALA A 46 10.03 11.28 10.48
CA ALA A 46 9.00 11.44 11.52
C ALA A 46 7.58 11.21 11.00
N ALA A 47 7.26 11.71 9.80
CA ALA A 47 5.95 11.50 9.18
C ALA A 47 5.74 10.03 8.75
N MET A 48 6.82 9.35 8.32
CA MET A 48 6.76 7.92 8.06
C MET A 48 6.53 7.11 9.33
N VAL A 49 7.19 7.46 10.45
CA VAL A 49 6.96 6.84 11.76
C VAL A 49 5.51 7.00 12.19
N GLU A 50 4.92 8.19 12.06
CA GLU A 50 3.51 8.43 12.37
C GLU A 50 2.59 7.50 11.55
N ARG A 51 2.88 7.28 10.26
CA ARG A 51 2.10 6.35 9.41
C ARG A 51 2.25 4.89 9.85
N ILE A 52 3.44 4.48 10.30
CA ILE A 52 3.68 3.12 10.85
C ILE A 52 2.94 2.94 12.18
N GLU A 53 3.04 3.90 13.09
CA GLU A 53 2.32 3.85 14.38
C GLU A 53 0.81 3.84 14.18
N ARG A 54 0.33 4.64 13.22
CA ARG A 54 -1.07 4.61 12.80
C ARG A 54 -1.44 3.22 12.32
N LEU A 55 -0.72 2.62 11.37
CA LEU A 55 -0.97 1.23 10.93
C LEU A 55 -1.07 0.29 12.14
N ARG A 56 -0.08 0.32 13.05
CA ARG A 56 -0.05 -0.54 14.24
C ARG A 56 -1.28 -0.37 15.14
N SER A 57 -1.78 0.86 15.30
CA SER A 57 -2.98 1.16 16.10
C SER A 57 -4.30 0.80 15.42
N GLU A 58 -4.28 0.70 14.09
CA GLU A 58 -5.47 0.59 13.25
C GLU A 58 -5.72 -0.82 12.72
N THR A 59 -4.82 -1.77 13.01
CA THR A 59 -4.79 -3.12 12.45
C THR A 59 -4.52 -4.19 13.51
N ARG A 60 -4.63 -5.46 13.13
CA ARG A 60 -4.15 -6.60 13.93
C ARG A 60 -2.84 -7.13 13.34
N PHE A 61 -1.97 -7.62 14.20
CA PHE A 61 -0.72 -8.27 13.78
C PHE A 61 -0.89 -9.79 13.82
N THR A 62 -0.56 -10.47 12.71
CA THR A 62 -0.68 -11.94 12.59
C THR A 62 0.50 -12.70 13.20
N GLY A 63 1.54 -11.98 13.64
CA GLY A 63 2.86 -12.55 13.92
C GLY A 63 3.81 -12.48 12.71
N LEU A 64 3.29 -12.17 11.51
CA LEU A 64 4.08 -12.04 10.28
C LEU A 64 3.87 -10.68 9.60
N TYR A 65 2.62 -10.20 9.53
CA TYR A 65 2.25 -8.95 8.89
C TYR A 65 0.97 -8.37 9.51
N HIS A 66 0.67 -7.11 9.20
CA HIS A 66 -0.53 -6.41 9.64
C HIS A 66 -1.71 -6.72 8.71
N VAL A 67 -2.86 -7.01 9.30
CA VAL A 67 -4.13 -7.25 8.63
C VAL A 67 -5.22 -6.35 9.20
N GLN A 68 -6.27 -6.10 8.43
CA GLN A 68 -7.41 -5.27 8.85
C GLN A 68 -7.98 -5.74 10.20
N ASP A 69 -8.38 -4.81 11.06
CA ASP A 69 -9.14 -5.14 12.27
C ASP A 69 -10.65 -5.17 11.95
N PRO A 70 -11.34 -6.31 12.10
CA PRO A 70 -12.79 -6.40 11.89
C PRO A 70 -13.61 -5.38 12.68
N ASN A 71 -13.10 -4.89 13.83
CA ASN A 71 -13.78 -3.90 14.66
C ASN A 71 -13.75 -2.47 14.08
N ARG A 72 -12.90 -2.21 13.08
CA ARG A 72 -12.76 -0.91 12.41
C ARG A 72 -13.37 -0.87 11.02
N ARG A 73 -14.12 -1.93 10.66
CA ARG A 73 -14.82 -2.03 9.37
C ARG A 73 -15.74 -0.82 9.17
N LEU A 74 -15.68 -0.25 7.97
CA LEU A 74 -16.56 0.83 7.56
C LEU A 74 -17.92 0.27 7.11
N SER A 75 -18.94 1.12 7.11
CA SER A 75 -20.17 0.82 6.37
C SER A 75 -19.88 0.74 4.87
N GLN A 76 -20.72 0.03 4.13
CA GLN A 76 -20.58 -0.11 2.67
C GLN A 76 -20.52 1.27 1.98
N ASP A 77 -21.41 2.19 2.33
CA ASP A 77 -21.41 3.55 1.78
C ASP A 77 -20.12 4.32 2.07
N ALA A 78 -19.60 4.21 3.30
CA ALA A 78 -18.36 4.89 3.68
C ALA A 78 -17.14 4.28 2.96
N MET A 79 -17.13 2.96 2.79
CA MET A 79 -16.10 2.23 2.06
C MET A 79 -16.09 2.61 0.57
N ILE A 80 -17.26 2.64 -0.08
CA ILE A 80 -17.42 3.11 -1.46
C ILE A 80 -16.99 4.58 -1.58
N GLY A 81 -17.36 5.43 -0.62
CA GLY A 81 -16.94 6.83 -0.60
C GLY A 81 -15.41 6.99 -0.58
N LYS A 82 -14.71 6.19 0.23
CA LYS A 82 -13.25 6.14 0.27
C LYS A 82 -12.65 5.61 -1.03
N ALA A 83 -13.21 4.53 -1.57
CA ALA A 83 -12.74 3.96 -2.82
C ALA A 83 -12.91 4.91 -4.00
N ARG A 84 -14.04 5.62 -4.10
CA ARG A 84 -14.26 6.67 -5.12
C ARG A 84 -13.25 7.78 -5.02
N SER A 85 -13.02 8.31 -3.82
CA SER A 85 -12.03 9.38 -3.60
C SER A 85 -10.63 8.94 -4.00
N TYR A 86 -10.28 7.68 -3.75
CA TYR A 86 -9.00 7.11 -4.19
C TYR A 86 -8.94 6.93 -5.71
N CYS A 87 -10.01 6.47 -6.35
CA CYS A 87 -10.11 6.41 -7.82
C CYS A 87 -9.91 7.80 -8.45
N ASP A 88 -10.50 8.86 -7.88
CA ASP A 88 -10.29 10.23 -8.36
C ASP A 88 -8.80 10.62 -8.32
N HIS A 89 -8.11 10.33 -7.20
CA HIS A 89 -6.67 10.58 -7.08
C HIS A 89 -5.84 9.77 -8.08
N VAL A 90 -6.20 8.51 -8.32
CA VAL A 90 -5.52 7.63 -9.28
C VAL A 90 -5.73 8.15 -10.70
N SER A 91 -6.96 8.51 -11.08
CA SER A 91 -7.25 9.07 -12.40
C SER A 91 -6.50 10.38 -12.65
N ASP A 92 -6.42 11.27 -11.66
CA ASP A 92 -5.66 12.51 -11.77
C ASP A 92 -4.15 12.25 -11.91
N PHE A 93 -3.63 11.27 -11.17
CA PHE A 93 -2.24 10.83 -11.33
C PHE A 93 -1.98 10.27 -12.73
N LEU A 94 -2.84 9.37 -13.23
CA LEU A 94 -2.73 8.76 -14.56
C LEU A 94 -2.78 9.80 -15.68
N ARG A 95 -3.65 10.81 -15.56
CA ARG A 95 -3.64 11.97 -16.48
C ARG A 95 -2.33 12.74 -16.42
N GLY A 96 -1.75 12.88 -15.23
CA GLY A 96 -0.46 13.55 -15.04
C GLY A 96 0.72 12.86 -15.70
N ILE A 97 0.59 11.57 -16.04
CA ILE A 97 1.59 10.77 -16.76
C ILE A 97 1.15 10.38 -18.18
N ASP A 98 0.22 11.15 -18.77
CA ASP A 98 -0.29 10.98 -20.14
C ASP A 98 -1.02 9.64 -20.42
N MET A 99 -1.62 9.01 -19.39
CA MET A 99 -2.41 7.79 -19.51
C MET A 99 -3.93 8.06 -19.43
N ALA A 100 -4.43 8.91 -20.33
CA ALA A 100 -5.81 9.38 -20.31
C ALA A 100 -6.86 8.27 -20.49
N ASP A 101 -6.59 7.26 -21.33
CA ASP A 101 -7.51 6.16 -21.58
C ASP A 101 -7.70 5.31 -20.31
N LEU A 102 -6.61 5.02 -19.60
CA LEU A 102 -6.63 4.28 -18.34
C LEU A 102 -7.31 5.08 -17.23
N ALA A 103 -7.04 6.38 -17.15
CA ALA A 103 -7.74 7.29 -16.22
C ALA A 103 -9.26 7.30 -16.46
N GLN A 104 -9.70 7.24 -17.72
CA GLN A 104 -11.12 7.17 -18.05
C GLN A 104 -11.74 5.86 -17.56
N SER A 105 -11.05 4.72 -17.70
CA SER A 105 -11.52 3.44 -17.17
C SER A 105 -11.68 3.45 -15.65
N VAL A 106 -10.76 4.10 -14.93
CA VAL A 106 -10.84 4.25 -13.46
C VAL A 106 -12.04 5.13 -13.05
N ASP A 107 -12.28 6.25 -13.73
CA ASP A 107 -13.37 7.19 -13.43
C ASP A 107 -14.78 6.63 -13.68
N THR A 108 -14.92 5.83 -14.73
CA THR A 108 -16.24 5.39 -15.22
C THR A 108 -16.71 4.09 -14.59
N GLY A 109 -15.84 3.40 -13.84
CA GLY A 109 -16.17 2.14 -13.20
C GLY A 109 -17.06 2.30 -11.96
N ASP A 110 -18.27 1.74 -12.02
CA ASP A 110 -19.03 1.43 -10.80
C ASP A 110 -18.29 0.40 -9.94
N PHE A 111 -18.66 0.28 -8.66
CA PHE A 111 -18.04 -0.67 -7.75
C PHE A 111 -18.79 -1.99 -7.69
N ARG A 112 -18.09 -3.09 -7.96
CA ARG A 112 -18.55 -4.46 -7.72
C ARG A 112 -17.81 -5.09 -6.56
N TYR A 113 -18.53 -5.82 -5.71
CA TYR A 113 -17.92 -6.59 -4.64
C TYR A 113 -17.38 -7.91 -5.18
N LEU A 114 -16.15 -8.23 -4.81
CA LEU A 114 -15.53 -9.53 -5.05
C LEU A 114 -15.03 -10.12 -3.73
N ASP A 115 -15.18 -11.43 -3.60
CA ASP A 115 -14.54 -12.18 -2.53
C ASP A 115 -13.02 -12.14 -2.74
N VAL A 116 -12.31 -11.59 -1.76
CA VAL A 116 -10.85 -11.46 -1.76
C VAL A 116 -10.14 -12.81 -1.94
N HIS A 117 -10.69 -13.91 -1.41
CA HIS A 117 -10.11 -15.26 -1.57
C HIS A 117 -10.33 -15.83 -2.97
N SER A 118 -11.29 -15.28 -3.71
CA SER A 118 -11.57 -15.68 -5.09
C SER A 118 -10.80 -14.85 -6.12
N TYR A 119 -10.13 -13.78 -5.68
CA TYR A 119 -9.45 -12.83 -6.55
C TYR A 119 -8.32 -13.51 -7.33
N ASP A 120 -7.35 -14.11 -6.64
CA ASP A 120 -6.19 -14.77 -7.27
C ASP A 120 -6.58 -15.85 -8.29
N PHE A 121 -7.67 -16.60 -8.02
CA PHE A 121 -8.17 -17.63 -8.92
C PHE A 121 -8.88 -17.06 -10.16
N ARG A 122 -9.63 -15.96 -9.99
CA ARG A 122 -10.41 -15.34 -11.08
C ARG A 122 -9.57 -14.42 -11.96
N ASP A 123 -8.45 -13.92 -11.45
CA ASP A 123 -7.46 -13.15 -12.20
C ASP A 123 -6.80 -14.04 -13.27
N THR A 124 -6.34 -15.23 -12.89
CA THR A 124 -5.74 -16.20 -13.82
C THR A 124 -6.63 -16.67 -14.97
N ASP A 125 -7.95 -16.55 -14.84
CA ASP A 125 -8.93 -16.94 -15.88
C ASP A 125 -9.33 -15.77 -16.82
N GLY A 126 -8.81 -14.55 -16.59
CA GLY A 126 -9.11 -13.35 -17.39
C GLY A 126 -10.57 -12.88 -17.31
N ARG A 127 -11.37 -13.44 -16.39
CA ARG A 127 -12.81 -13.20 -16.29
C ARG A 127 -13.19 -11.91 -15.58
N LEU A 128 -12.25 -11.31 -14.85
CA LEU A 128 -12.48 -10.08 -14.13
C LEU A 128 -12.35 -8.84 -15.02
N GLY A 129 -11.69 -8.95 -16.17
CA GLY A 129 -11.42 -7.79 -17.04
C GLY A 129 -10.63 -6.72 -16.30
N LEU A 130 -9.61 -7.12 -15.52
CA LEU A 130 -8.71 -6.19 -14.86
C LEU A 130 -7.93 -5.40 -15.89
N ASN A 131 -7.74 -4.11 -15.62
CA ASN A 131 -6.92 -3.25 -16.45
C ASN A 131 -5.50 -3.10 -15.85
N GLU A 132 -4.61 -2.45 -16.59
CA GLU A 132 -3.19 -2.31 -16.22
C GLU A 132 -2.91 -1.26 -15.12
N THR A 133 -3.93 -0.62 -14.53
CA THR A 133 -3.75 0.45 -13.52
C THR A 133 -2.92 -0.02 -12.35
N GLY A 134 -3.17 -1.24 -11.84
CA GLY A 134 -2.41 -1.79 -10.72
C GLY A 134 -0.91 -1.89 -11.03
N GLU A 135 -0.59 -2.38 -12.23
CA GLU A 135 0.79 -2.55 -12.72
C GLU A 135 1.47 -1.19 -12.93
N VAL A 136 0.78 -0.25 -13.59
CA VAL A 136 1.28 1.12 -13.80
C VAL A 136 1.61 1.80 -12.47
N LEU A 137 0.76 1.69 -11.46
CA LEU A 137 1.03 2.29 -10.15
C LEU A 137 2.25 1.66 -9.45
N GLU A 138 2.47 0.36 -9.63
CA GLU A 138 3.66 -0.33 -9.09
C GLU A 138 4.93 0.06 -9.84
N ASP A 139 4.87 0.12 -11.17
CA ASP A 139 5.98 0.50 -12.03
C ASP A 139 6.41 1.95 -11.76
N GLU A 140 5.48 2.90 -11.72
CA GLU A 140 5.78 4.31 -11.46
C GLU A 140 6.35 4.53 -10.05
N PHE A 141 5.83 3.80 -9.06
CA PHE A 141 6.40 3.84 -7.72
C PHE A 141 7.82 3.28 -7.72
N THR A 142 8.04 2.14 -8.36
CA THR A 142 9.36 1.50 -8.48
C THR A 142 10.37 2.38 -9.21
N LEU A 143 9.95 3.03 -10.30
CA LEU A 143 10.77 4.02 -11.02
C LEU A 143 11.15 5.20 -10.13
N THR A 144 10.23 5.65 -9.26
CA THR A 144 10.52 6.71 -8.29
C THR A 144 11.56 6.26 -7.27
N LEU A 145 11.45 5.02 -6.75
CA LEU A 145 12.44 4.44 -5.83
C LEU A 145 13.83 4.34 -6.50
N GLN A 146 13.89 3.91 -7.77
CA GLN A 146 15.14 3.74 -8.52
C GLN A 146 15.85 5.07 -8.80
N LYS A 147 15.09 6.17 -8.96
CA LYS A 147 15.65 7.53 -9.14
C LYS A 147 16.14 8.14 -7.82
N GLY A 148 15.66 7.65 -6.69
CA GLY A 148 16.03 8.12 -5.36
C GLY A 148 17.26 7.44 -4.78
N PRO A 149 17.58 7.70 -3.49
CA PRO A 149 18.66 7.04 -2.80
C PRO A 149 18.51 5.50 -2.78
N HIS A 150 19.62 4.79 -2.94
CA HIS A 150 19.63 3.33 -3.09
C HIS A 150 18.97 2.57 -1.92
N TYR A 151 19.00 3.15 -0.71
CA TYR A 151 18.36 2.57 0.48
C TYR A 151 16.81 2.46 0.35
N LEU A 152 16.19 3.23 -0.53
CA LEU A 152 14.73 3.23 -0.72
C LEU A 152 14.21 1.87 -1.17
N MET A 153 14.98 1.11 -1.94
CA MET A 153 14.58 -0.22 -2.39
C MET A 153 14.55 -1.23 -1.24
N GLY A 154 15.54 -1.21 -0.34
CA GLY A 154 15.53 -2.04 0.87
C GLY A 154 14.39 -1.64 1.82
N LEU A 155 14.14 -0.33 1.95
CA LEU A 155 13.01 0.17 2.75
C LEU A 155 11.67 -0.29 2.17
N PHE A 156 11.50 -0.25 0.84
CA PHE A 156 10.31 -0.75 0.16
C PHE A 156 10.04 -2.22 0.46
N GLN A 157 11.06 -3.07 0.36
CA GLN A 157 10.90 -4.48 0.72
C GLN A 157 10.48 -4.63 2.17
N ALA A 158 11.16 -3.97 3.11
CA ALA A 158 10.83 -4.07 4.52
C ALA A 158 9.39 -3.62 4.85
N VAL A 159 8.91 -2.52 4.24
CA VAL A 159 7.53 -2.05 4.42
C VAL A 159 6.51 -2.96 3.73
N LEU A 160 6.82 -3.47 2.53
CA LEU A 160 5.97 -4.42 1.83
C LEU A 160 5.82 -5.71 2.63
N PHE A 161 6.86 -6.17 3.32
CA PHE A 161 6.78 -7.33 4.21
C PHE A 161 5.86 -7.11 5.41
N MET A 162 5.75 -5.87 5.91
CA MET A 162 4.87 -5.53 7.04
C MET A 162 3.38 -5.64 6.69
N THR A 163 2.99 -5.48 5.43
CA THR A 163 1.55 -5.36 5.06
C THR A 163 1.13 -6.33 3.97
N LYS A 164 2.02 -6.67 3.04
CA LYS A 164 1.76 -7.40 1.79
C LYS A 164 0.76 -6.70 0.86
N ILE A 165 0.50 -5.41 1.08
CA ILE A 165 -0.49 -4.63 0.34
C ILE A 165 0.19 -3.41 -0.30
N PRO A 166 0.24 -3.30 -1.64
CA PRO A 166 0.93 -2.21 -2.33
C PRO A 166 0.44 -0.80 -1.95
N VAL A 167 -0.89 -0.58 -1.91
CA VAL A 167 -1.48 0.73 -1.55
C VAL A 167 -1.06 1.19 -0.14
N VAL A 168 -1.04 0.26 0.82
CA VAL A 168 -0.60 0.55 2.20
C VAL A 168 0.90 0.81 2.25
N THR A 169 1.68 0.08 1.46
CA THR A 169 3.13 0.26 1.34
C THR A 169 3.47 1.65 0.80
N ARG A 170 2.84 2.06 -0.30
CA ARG A 170 2.99 3.40 -0.88
C ARG A 170 2.53 4.48 0.08
N TYR A 171 1.40 4.29 0.77
CA TYR A 171 0.97 5.21 1.83
C TYR A 171 2.05 5.37 2.90
N ILE A 172 2.61 4.31 3.45
CA ILE A 172 3.59 4.43 4.53
C ILE A 172 4.87 5.14 4.06
N MET A 173 5.34 4.82 2.85
CA MET A 173 6.60 5.34 2.31
C MET A 173 6.50 6.72 1.66
N GLN A 174 5.32 7.17 1.26
CA GLN A 174 5.12 8.40 0.51
C GLN A 174 5.83 9.63 1.11
N PRO A 175 5.90 9.85 2.44
CA PRO A 175 6.62 11.02 2.98
C PRO A 175 8.11 11.06 2.60
N VAL A 176 8.76 9.89 2.48
CA VAL A 176 10.19 9.78 2.19
C VAL A 176 10.45 9.67 0.69
N VAL A 177 9.54 9.03 -0.05
CA VAL A 177 9.67 8.81 -1.50
C VAL A 177 9.15 10.00 -2.32
N GLU A 178 8.31 10.84 -1.73
CA GLU A 178 7.63 11.96 -2.40
C GLU A 178 6.79 11.53 -3.62
N PHE A 179 6.25 10.31 -3.60
CA PHE A 179 5.38 9.82 -4.67
C PHE A 179 4.10 10.66 -4.77
N PRO A 180 3.73 11.16 -5.98
CA PRO A 180 2.71 12.20 -6.11
C PRO A 180 1.27 11.71 -5.94
N LEU A 181 0.99 10.41 -6.00
CA LEU A 181 -0.35 9.86 -5.80
C LEU A 181 -0.77 9.95 -4.33
N ASN A 182 -1.93 10.54 -4.03
CA ASN A 182 -2.48 10.60 -2.68
C ASN A 182 -3.11 9.25 -2.24
N GLU A 183 -2.37 8.50 -1.43
CA GLU A 183 -2.74 7.16 -0.96
C GLU A 183 -3.68 7.15 0.26
N VAL A 184 -4.04 8.32 0.82
CA VAL A 184 -4.78 8.40 2.10
C VAL A 184 -6.12 7.68 2.03
N ASP A 185 -6.89 7.87 0.97
CA ASP A 185 -8.20 7.24 0.83
C ASP A 185 -8.12 5.77 0.43
N GLY A 186 -7.07 5.37 -0.30
CA GLY A 186 -6.78 3.96 -0.59
C GLY A 186 -6.42 3.19 0.68
N TYR A 187 -5.58 3.78 1.54
CA TYR A 187 -5.30 3.28 2.88
C TYR A 187 -6.57 3.20 3.73
N ALA A 188 -7.40 4.25 3.74
CA ALA A 188 -8.64 4.28 4.53
C ALA A 188 -9.67 3.23 4.07
N ALA A 189 -9.80 3.02 2.75
CA ALA A 189 -10.63 1.95 2.20
C ALA A 189 -10.14 0.57 2.65
N TRP A 190 -8.82 0.35 2.61
CA TRP A 190 -8.21 -0.88 3.09
C TRP A 190 -8.44 -1.09 4.58
N ILE A 191 -8.16 -0.10 5.43
CA ILE A 191 -8.48 -0.19 6.87
C ILE A 191 -9.96 -0.48 7.11
N GLY A 192 -10.84 0.07 6.27
CA GLY A 192 -12.28 -0.13 6.33
C GLY A 192 -12.77 -1.51 5.90
N GLY A 193 -11.91 -2.35 5.31
CA GLY A 193 -12.25 -3.73 4.95
C GLY A 193 -12.25 -4.05 3.45
N ALA A 194 -11.79 -3.14 2.58
CA ALA A 194 -11.71 -3.39 1.13
C ALA A 194 -10.37 -3.04 0.51
N ALA A 195 -9.80 -3.96 -0.27
CA ALA A 195 -8.80 -3.60 -1.27
C ALA A 195 -9.50 -3.19 -2.58
N ILE A 196 -8.84 -2.36 -3.39
CA ILE A 196 -9.39 -1.85 -4.64
C ILE A 196 -8.60 -2.48 -5.79
N ALA A 197 -9.31 -3.08 -6.74
CA ALA A 197 -8.77 -3.50 -8.02
C ALA A 197 -9.49 -2.77 -9.17
N PHE A 198 -8.79 -2.55 -10.27
CA PHE A 198 -9.26 -1.72 -11.38
C PHE A 198 -9.58 -2.60 -12.60
N GLY A 199 -10.72 -2.35 -13.24
CA GLY A 199 -11.15 -3.08 -14.44
C GLY A 199 -11.45 -2.16 -15.61
N ASP A 200 -11.60 -2.75 -16.80
CA ASP A 200 -11.90 -2.03 -18.05
C ASP A 200 -13.33 -1.44 -18.09
N GLY A 201 -14.19 -1.79 -17.14
CA GLY A 201 -15.57 -1.29 -17.08
C GLY A 201 -16.18 -1.16 -15.68
N ASP A 202 -15.64 -1.87 -14.68
CA ASP A 202 -16.02 -1.71 -13.28
C ASP A 202 -14.77 -1.74 -12.41
N ASN A 203 -14.79 -1.00 -11.32
CA ASN A 203 -13.82 -1.13 -10.25
C ASN A 203 -14.30 -2.19 -9.26
N PHE A 204 -13.39 -2.83 -8.56
CA PHE A 204 -13.70 -3.93 -7.65
C PHE A 204 -13.30 -3.59 -6.22
N LEU A 205 -14.24 -3.80 -5.29
CA LEU A 205 -13.95 -3.87 -3.87
C LEU A 205 -13.74 -5.32 -3.50
N LEU A 206 -12.47 -5.67 -3.24
CA LEU A 206 -12.08 -6.99 -2.74
C LEU A 206 -12.32 -7.00 -1.23
N VAL A 207 -13.29 -7.79 -0.79
CA VAL A 207 -13.75 -7.85 0.60
C VAL A 207 -13.82 -9.29 1.08
N GLU A 208 -13.84 -9.47 2.40
CA GLU A 208 -14.17 -10.76 3.00
C GLU A 208 -15.59 -11.22 2.59
N PRO A 209 -15.84 -12.52 2.39
CA PRO A 209 -17.12 -13.04 1.89
C PRO A 209 -18.36 -12.55 2.65
N GLU A 210 -18.26 -12.38 3.97
CA GLU A 210 -19.37 -11.93 4.79
C GLU A 210 -19.77 -10.45 4.57
N LEU A 211 -18.94 -9.68 3.87
CA LEU A 211 -19.19 -8.28 3.55
C LEU A 211 -19.85 -8.08 2.19
N ILE A 212 -19.96 -9.14 1.39
CA ILE A 212 -20.62 -9.11 0.10
C ILE A 212 -22.14 -8.94 0.34
N PRO A 213 -22.79 -7.91 -0.23
CA PRO A 213 -24.24 -7.75 -0.11
C PRO A 213 -24.98 -9.01 -0.56
N GLN A 214 -25.86 -9.54 0.29
CA GLN A 214 -26.77 -10.60 -0.12
C GLN A 214 -27.98 -9.99 -0.81
N SER A 215 -28.12 -10.29 -2.10
CA SER A 215 -29.23 -9.90 -2.97
C SER A 215 -30.51 -10.64 -2.64
#